data_AF-A0A1H9R4K7-F1
#
_entry.id   AF-A0A1H9R4K7-F1
#
_cell.length_a   1.000
_cell.length_b   1.000
_cell.length_c   1.000
_cell.angle_alpha   90.00
_cell.angle_beta   90.00
_cell.angle_gamma   90.00
#
_symmetry.space_group_name_H-M   'P 1'
#
loop_
_entity.id
_entity.type
_entity.pdbx_description
1 polymer ?
#
loop_
_entity_poly.entity_id
_entity_poly.type
_entity_poly.pdbx_seq_one_letter_code
_entity_poly.pdbx_strand_id
1 'polypeptide(L)'
;MISIQHEVVSGIPVLNVAPADKMNEKLPTVIFYHGWTNYKESVLVNGYELAKRGFRAILPEAYLHGERKESELVEEKYMEFWEVVLANIKELPLLHQHYLEKGLLDAERFGVTGLSMGGITTCAMLTQFDFIKAAVCLMGSPAPMEFSKWLLQSSWATGTKIPADTVEQIGQLAPIDLSVQPEKINGRPVHFWHGTADELVPYKPTKDFYEHIKNEPYAKNVSFTTSKGVGHRVPYLTSVEMAEFFEKVL
;
A
#
# COMPACT_ATOMS: atom_id res chain seq x y z
N MET A 1 -26.04 2.73 5.33
CA MET A 1 -25.28 3.50 6.33
C MET A 1 -23.91 2.84 6.45
N ILE A 2 -22.81 3.60 6.55
CA ILE A 2 -21.46 3.05 6.74
C ILE A 2 -21.09 3.19 8.21
N SER A 3 -20.55 2.13 8.80
CA SER A 3 -20.01 2.10 10.16
C SER A 3 -18.50 2.22 10.12
N ILE A 4 -17.93 2.93 11.09
CA ILE A 4 -16.48 3.04 11.33
C ILE A 4 -16.26 2.60 12.77
N GLN A 5 -15.54 1.51 12.99
CA GLN A 5 -15.19 1.01 14.32
C GLN A 5 -13.69 1.13 14.52
N HIS A 6 -13.30 1.69 15.67
CA HIS A 6 -11.92 1.65 16.11
C HIS A 6 -11.70 0.35 16.90
N GLU A 7 -10.67 -0.41 16.55
CA GLU A 7 -10.32 -1.65 17.22
C GLU A 7 -8.79 -1.82 17.27
N VAL A 8 -8.32 -2.71 18.15
CA VAL A 8 -6.90 -3.07 18.24
C VAL A 8 -6.75 -4.56 17.94
N VAL A 9 -6.00 -4.89 16.90
CA VAL A 9 -5.78 -6.25 16.42
C VAL A 9 -4.31 -6.61 16.62
N SER A 10 -4.01 -7.56 17.51
CA SER A 10 -2.63 -7.99 17.80
C SER A 10 -1.68 -6.82 18.15
N GLY A 11 -2.20 -5.80 18.84
CA GLY A 11 -1.46 -4.58 19.19
C GLY A 11 -1.43 -3.49 18.11
N ILE A 12 -2.11 -3.70 16.98
CA ILE A 12 -2.20 -2.74 15.86
C ILE A 12 -3.54 -2.01 15.95
N PRO A 13 -3.57 -0.68 16.21
CA PRO A 13 -4.78 0.13 16.08
C PRO A 13 -5.24 0.15 14.62
N VAL A 14 -6.52 -0.11 14.38
CA VAL A 14 -7.11 -0.12 13.03
C VAL A 14 -8.49 0.52 13.02
N LEU A 15 -8.84 1.14 11.90
CA LEU A 15 -10.24 1.46 11.60
C LEU A 15 -10.84 0.36 10.74
N ASN A 16 -11.96 -0.19 11.20
CA ASN A 16 -12.76 -1.18 10.50
C ASN A 16 -14.00 -0.49 9.91
N VAL A 17 -14.03 -0.35 8.59
CA VAL A 17 -15.04 0.43 7.86
C VAL A 17 -15.85 -0.50 6.96
N ALA A 18 -17.16 -0.60 7.18
CA ALA A 18 -18.04 -1.50 6.41
C ALA A 18 -19.50 -1.01 6.41
N PRO A 19 -20.40 -1.58 5.58
CA PRO A 19 -21.83 -1.37 5.71
C PRO A 19 -22.32 -1.73 7.12
N ALA A 20 -23.04 -0.80 7.75
CA ALA A 20 -23.42 -0.92 9.16
C ALA A 20 -24.28 -2.16 9.45
N ASP A 21 -25.16 -2.52 8.50
CA ASP A 21 -26.02 -3.69 8.54
C ASP A 21 -25.27 -5.02 8.32
N LYS A 22 -24.03 -4.97 7.82
CA LYS A 22 -23.21 -6.15 7.50
C LYS A 22 -21.92 -6.25 8.30
N MET A 23 -21.80 -5.49 9.40
CA MET A 23 -20.54 -5.38 10.14
C MET A 23 -20.03 -6.73 10.66
N ASN A 24 -20.96 -7.60 11.05
CA ASN A 24 -20.68 -8.94 11.59
C ASN A 24 -20.76 -10.06 10.53
N GLU A 25 -20.90 -9.70 9.24
CA GLU A 25 -20.98 -10.67 8.16
C GLU A 25 -19.62 -10.93 7.51
N LYS A 26 -19.52 -12.06 6.79
CA LYS A 26 -18.37 -12.34 5.94
C LYS A 26 -18.40 -11.44 4.69
N LEU A 27 -17.38 -10.61 4.51
CA LEU A 27 -17.31 -9.62 3.42
C LEU A 27 -15.99 -9.75 2.63
N PRO A 28 -15.99 -9.38 1.33
CA PRO A 28 -14.73 -9.14 0.63
C PRO A 28 -13.99 -8.02 1.37
N THR A 29 -12.69 -8.18 1.56
CA THR A 29 -11.91 -7.33 2.48
C THR A 29 -10.72 -6.72 1.77
N VAL A 30 -10.51 -5.43 1.98
CA VAL A 30 -9.36 -4.69 1.46
C VAL A 30 -8.64 -3.99 2.61
N ILE A 31 -7.33 -4.20 2.72
CA ILE A 31 -6.49 -3.46 3.68
C ILE A 31 -5.87 -2.25 2.98
N PHE A 32 -6.03 -1.06 3.56
CA PHE A 32 -5.51 0.19 3.02
C PHE A 32 -4.41 0.78 3.91
N TYR A 33 -3.19 0.87 3.39
CA TYR A 33 -2.05 1.48 4.08
C TYR A 33 -1.91 2.97 3.72
N HIS A 34 -1.78 3.83 4.74
CA HIS A 34 -1.57 5.27 4.55
C HIS A 34 -0.12 5.62 4.19
N GLY A 35 0.12 6.88 3.81
CA GLY A 35 1.45 7.39 3.46
C GLY A 35 2.34 7.71 4.66
N TRP A 36 3.60 8.02 4.39
CA TRP A 36 4.56 8.51 5.39
C TRP A 36 4.04 9.79 6.06
N THR A 37 4.30 9.97 7.36
CA THR A 37 3.81 11.08 8.22
C THR A 37 2.29 11.19 8.42
N ASN A 38 1.49 10.41 7.70
CA ASN A 38 0.04 10.37 7.84
C ASN A 38 -0.39 9.44 8.99
N TYR A 39 -1.69 9.25 9.13
CA TYR A 39 -2.34 8.39 10.11
C TYR A 39 -3.57 7.70 9.49
N LYS A 40 -4.06 6.61 10.08
CA LYS A 40 -5.17 5.80 9.54
C LYS A 40 -6.45 6.59 9.22
N GLU A 41 -6.78 7.65 9.96
CA GLU A 41 -7.97 8.48 9.70
C GLU A 41 -7.85 9.27 8.39
N SER A 42 -6.62 9.60 7.96
CA SER A 42 -6.37 10.39 6.74
C SER A 42 -6.84 9.69 5.46
N VAL A 43 -7.02 8.37 5.51
CA VAL A 43 -7.43 7.51 4.39
C VAL A 43 -8.87 7.02 4.53
N LEU A 44 -9.66 7.61 5.43
CA LEU A 44 -11.08 7.29 5.62
C LEU A 44 -11.90 7.45 4.34
N VAL A 45 -11.55 8.41 3.47
CA VAL A 45 -12.22 8.57 2.17
C VAL A 45 -12.09 7.31 1.31
N ASN A 46 -10.93 6.65 1.33
CA ASN A 46 -10.69 5.42 0.59
C ASN A 46 -11.47 4.24 1.21
N GLY A 47 -11.43 4.12 2.55
CA GLY A 47 -12.21 3.10 3.26
C GLY A 47 -13.71 3.26 3.05
N TYR A 48 -14.20 4.49 2.99
CA TYR A 48 -15.60 4.81 2.73
C TYR A 48 -16.04 4.42 1.31
N GLU A 49 -15.24 4.70 0.29
CA GLU A 49 -15.57 4.32 -1.10
C GLU A 49 -15.57 2.80 -1.32
N LEU A 50 -14.72 2.06 -0.60
CA LEU A 50 -14.75 0.60 -0.54
C LEU A 50 -16.02 0.10 0.16
N ALA A 51 -16.33 0.64 1.34
CA ALA A 51 -17.49 0.21 2.13
C ALA A 51 -18.82 0.49 1.42
N LYS A 52 -18.92 1.59 0.65
CA LYS A 52 -20.07 1.86 -0.24
C LYS A 52 -20.32 0.76 -1.27
N ARG A 53 -19.29 0.01 -1.65
CA ARG A 53 -19.33 -1.10 -2.61
C ARG A 53 -19.41 -2.48 -1.93
N GLY A 54 -19.73 -2.51 -0.63
CA GLY A 54 -19.93 -3.76 0.10
C GLY A 54 -18.66 -4.43 0.61
N PHE A 55 -17.52 -3.76 0.54
CA PHE A 55 -16.28 -4.25 1.12
C PHE A 55 -16.19 -3.94 2.62
N ARG A 56 -15.43 -4.75 3.34
CA ARG A 56 -14.80 -4.33 4.60
C ARG A 56 -13.45 -3.70 4.27
N ALA A 57 -13.27 -2.44 4.63
CA ALA A 57 -11.99 -1.77 4.54
C ALA A 57 -11.32 -1.73 5.93
N ILE A 58 -10.10 -2.24 6.02
CA ILE A 58 -9.28 -2.20 7.23
C ILE A 58 -8.17 -1.18 7.02
N LEU A 59 -8.11 -0.17 7.88
CA LEU A 59 -7.14 0.93 7.81
C LEU A 59 -6.21 0.82 9.04
N PRO A 60 -5.09 0.09 8.96
CA PRO A 60 -4.16 -0.02 10.08
C PRO A 60 -3.32 1.25 10.26
N GLU A 61 -3.00 1.56 11.52
CA GLU A 61 -1.97 2.53 11.87
C GLU A 61 -0.59 1.91 11.61
N ALA A 62 0.20 2.57 10.74
CA ALA A 62 1.56 2.15 10.48
C ALA A 62 2.44 2.26 11.76
N TYR A 63 3.46 1.40 11.85
CA TYR A 63 4.44 1.48 12.93
C TYR A 63 5.06 2.89 13.01
N LEU A 64 5.31 3.40 14.23
CA LEU A 64 5.80 4.76 14.54
C LEU A 64 4.90 5.93 14.09
N HIS A 65 3.68 5.66 13.60
CA HIS A 65 2.73 6.68 13.15
C HIS A 65 1.51 6.74 14.07
N GLY A 66 0.77 7.85 14.00
CA GLY A 66 -0.50 8.08 14.70
C GLY A 66 -0.49 7.61 16.16
N GLU A 67 -1.37 6.67 16.51
CA GLU A 67 -1.48 6.13 17.87
C GLU A 67 -0.27 5.31 18.34
N ARG A 68 0.60 4.90 17.42
CA ARG A 68 1.81 4.11 17.68
C ARG A 68 3.07 4.97 17.75
N LYS A 69 2.90 6.30 17.74
CA LYS A 69 4.00 7.26 17.72
C LYS A 69 4.67 7.35 19.09
N GLU A 70 5.95 7.00 19.15
CA GLU A 70 6.77 7.10 20.36
C GLU A 70 7.49 8.45 20.48
N SER A 71 7.81 9.08 19.35
CA SER A 71 8.43 10.41 19.26
C SER A 71 8.10 11.08 17.92
N GLU A 72 8.44 12.36 17.76
CA GLU A 72 8.30 13.03 16.47
C GLU A 72 9.13 12.33 15.38
N LEU A 73 8.48 11.97 14.27
CA LEU A 73 9.16 11.45 13.09
C LEU A 73 10.05 12.57 12.55
N VAL A 74 11.36 12.33 12.53
CA VAL A 74 12.31 13.30 11.98
C VAL A 74 12.48 12.96 10.50
N GLU A 75 12.30 13.95 9.62
CA GLU A 75 12.43 13.80 8.15
C GLU A 75 13.77 13.17 7.71
N GLU A 76 14.78 13.16 8.58
CA GLU A 76 16.15 12.73 8.33
C GLU A 76 16.39 11.21 8.38
N LYS A 77 15.38 10.39 8.68
CA LYS A 77 15.59 8.96 9.00
C LYS A 77 15.18 8.02 7.88
N TYR A 78 16.01 7.99 6.83
CA TYR A 78 15.96 7.00 5.74
C TYR A 78 15.74 5.55 6.20
N MET A 79 16.39 5.13 7.30
CA MET A 79 16.28 3.77 7.81
C MET A 79 14.89 3.46 8.39
N GLU A 80 14.26 4.42 9.07
CA GLU A 80 12.94 4.24 9.66
C GLU A 80 11.88 4.01 8.58
N PHE A 81 12.05 4.59 7.38
CA PHE A 81 11.13 4.36 6.27
C PHE A 81 10.96 2.87 5.96
N TRP A 82 12.08 2.15 5.81
CA TRP A 82 12.04 0.72 5.50
C TRP A 82 11.64 -0.14 6.70
N GLU A 83 11.95 0.28 7.93
CA GLU A 83 11.44 -0.38 9.13
C GLU A 83 9.91 -0.36 9.18
N VAL A 84 9.27 0.76 8.84
CA VAL A 84 7.80 0.88 8.78
C VAL A 84 7.23 0.02 7.65
N VAL A 85 7.83 0.02 6.47
CA VAL A 85 7.39 -0.85 5.36
C VAL A 85 7.48 -2.33 5.74
N LEU A 86 8.60 -2.75 6.35
CA LEU A 86 8.80 -4.13 6.79
C LEU A 86 7.85 -4.52 7.94
N ALA A 87 7.56 -3.60 8.85
CA ALA A 87 6.57 -3.81 9.90
C ALA A 87 5.18 -4.06 9.29
N ASN A 88 4.73 -3.23 8.35
CA ASN A 88 3.44 -3.43 7.66
C ASN A 88 3.36 -4.81 6.99
N ILE A 89 4.43 -5.24 6.31
CA ILE A 89 4.52 -6.57 5.67
C ILE A 89 4.38 -7.68 6.70
N LYS A 90 5.11 -7.58 7.82
CA LYS A 90 5.07 -8.56 8.92
C LYS A 90 3.70 -8.61 9.62
N GLU A 91 2.99 -7.48 9.66
CA GLU A 91 1.71 -7.33 10.36
C GLU A 91 0.50 -7.77 9.53
N LEU A 92 0.57 -7.72 8.19
CA LEU A 92 -0.54 -8.11 7.31
C LEU A 92 -1.11 -9.52 7.61
N PRO A 93 -0.31 -10.58 7.81
CA PRO A 93 -0.83 -11.90 8.16
C PRO A 93 -1.63 -11.90 9.47
N LEU A 94 -1.24 -11.08 10.45
CA LEU A 94 -1.94 -10.98 11.74
C LEU A 94 -3.34 -10.39 11.54
N LEU A 95 -3.45 -9.32 10.74
CA LEU A 95 -4.73 -8.71 10.39
C LEU A 95 -5.60 -9.69 9.59
N HIS A 96 -5.04 -10.30 8.55
CA HIS A 96 -5.74 -11.27 7.71
C HIS A 96 -6.29 -12.44 8.53
N GLN A 97 -5.45 -13.08 9.36
CA GLN A 97 -5.85 -14.20 10.21
C GLN A 97 -6.93 -13.80 11.22
N HIS A 98 -6.81 -12.62 11.84
CA HIS A 98 -7.79 -12.14 12.81
C HIS A 98 -9.21 -12.07 12.25
N TYR A 99 -9.40 -11.44 11.09
CA TYR A 99 -10.73 -11.34 10.48
C TYR A 99 -11.20 -12.66 9.87
N LEU A 100 -10.28 -13.51 9.39
CA LEU A 100 -10.61 -14.83 8.87
C LEU A 100 -11.16 -15.74 9.98
N GLU A 101 -10.48 -15.81 11.12
CA GLU A 101 -10.88 -16.64 12.28
C GLU A 101 -12.20 -16.17 12.90
N LYS A 102 -12.48 -14.87 12.87
CA LYS A 102 -13.78 -14.31 13.27
C LYS A 102 -14.91 -14.59 12.28
N GLY A 103 -14.63 -15.22 11.14
CA GLY A 103 -15.62 -15.44 10.08
C GLY A 103 -16.05 -14.17 9.36
N LEU A 104 -15.27 -13.09 9.48
CA LEU A 104 -15.58 -11.78 8.91
C LEU A 104 -14.95 -11.63 7.52
N LEU A 105 -13.80 -12.24 7.25
CA LEU A 105 -13.09 -12.09 5.97
C LEU A 105 -13.45 -13.21 4.98
N ASP A 106 -13.67 -12.84 3.72
CA ASP A 106 -13.76 -13.78 2.60
C ASP A 106 -12.37 -14.03 1.98
N ALA A 107 -11.81 -15.23 2.19
CA ALA A 107 -10.44 -15.58 1.81
C ALA A 107 -10.20 -15.56 0.28
N GLU A 108 -11.25 -15.75 -0.51
CA GLU A 108 -11.14 -15.70 -1.98
C GLU A 108 -11.29 -14.28 -2.55
N ARG A 109 -11.63 -13.31 -1.69
CA ARG A 109 -11.88 -11.92 -2.09
C ARG A 109 -11.13 -10.95 -1.17
N PHE A 110 -9.82 -11.12 -1.10
CA PHE A 110 -8.92 -10.31 -0.29
C PHE A 110 -7.99 -9.45 -1.14
N GLY A 111 -7.96 -8.15 -0.87
CA GLY A 111 -7.10 -7.19 -1.55
C GLY A 111 -6.26 -6.33 -0.62
N VAL A 112 -5.22 -5.71 -1.18
CA VAL A 112 -4.41 -4.71 -0.48
C VAL A 112 -4.21 -3.48 -1.35
N THR A 113 -4.16 -2.31 -0.73
CA THR A 113 -3.93 -1.04 -1.42
C THR A 113 -3.24 -0.07 -0.49
N GLY A 114 -2.69 0.99 -1.05
CA GLY A 114 -2.19 2.10 -0.25
C GLY A 114 -1.71 3.24 -1.12
N LEU A 115 -1.39 4.35 -0.46
CA LEU A 115 -0.87 5.54 -1.10
C LEU A 115 0.56 5.84 -0.66
N SER A 116 1.40 6.31 -1.58
CA SER A 116 2.79 6.71 -1.30
C SER A 116 3.57 5.54 -0.66
N MET A 117 4.05 5.68 0.59
CA MET A 117 4.60 4.59 1.40
C MET A 117 3.68 3.36 1.40
N GLY A 118 2.38 3.52 1.62
CA GLY A 118 1.42 2.42 1.57
C GLY A 118 1.30 1.77 0.19
N GLY A 119 1.54 2.52 -0.90
CA GLY A 119 1.62 1.98 -2.25
C GLY A 119 2.89 1.15 -2.47
N ILE A 120 4.03 1.58 -1.91
CA ILE A 120 5.28 0.80 -1.86
C ILE A 120 5.07 -0.49 -1.05
N THR A 121 4.50 -0.38 0.15
CA THR A 121 4.11 -1.51 0.99
C THR A 121 3.22 -2.49 0.23
N THR A 122 2.23 -2.00 -0.52
CA THR A 122 1.32 -2.83 -1.33
C THR A 122 2.10 -3.64 -2.38
N CYS A 123 3.02 -3.01 -3.10
CA CYS A 123 3.85 -3.69 -4.09
C CYS A 123 4.76 -4.74 -3.44
N ALA A 124 5.36 -4.40 -2.31
CA ALA A 124 6.19 -5.32 -1.55
C ALA A 124 5.39 -6.54 -1.08
N MET A 125 4.18 -6.36 -0.58
CA MET A 125 3.31 -7.46 -0.13
C MET A 125 2.96 -8.45 -1.24
N LEU A 126 2.84 -8.00 -2.49
CA LEU A 126 2.62 -8.91 -3.63
C LEU A 126 3.77 -9.91 -3.81
N THR A 127 4.99 -9.57 -3.41
CA THR A 127 6.14 -10.49 -3.49
C THR A 127 6.11 -11.58 -2.40
N GLN A 128 5.40 -11.31 -1.30
CA GLN A 128 5.43 -12.12 -0.08
C GLN A 128 4.22 -13.03 0.11
N PHE A 129 3.04 -12.63 -0.39
CA PHE A 129 1.78 -13.27 0.02
C PHE A 129 0.89 -13.66 -1.17
N ASP A 130 0.67 -14.96 -1.32
CA ASP A 130 -0.21 -15.54 -2.36
C ASP A 130 -1.71 -15.43 -2.01
N PHE A 131 -2.05 -15.17 -0.74
CA PHE A 131 -3.44 -14.95 -0.32
C PHE A 131 -4.00 -13.59 -0.80
N ILE A 132 -3.15 -12.67 -1.25
CA ILE A 132 -3.58 -11.41 -1.88
C ILE A 132 -4.11 -11.72 -3.27
N LYS A 133 -5.38 -11.39 -3.52
CA LYS A 133 -6.08 -11.67 -4.78
C LYS A 133 -6.08 -10.49 -5.74
N ALA A 134 -6.06 -9.26 -5.23
CA ALA A 134 -5.95 -8.04 -6.04
C ALA A 134 -5.21 -6.93 -5.31
N ALA A 135 -4.62 -5.99 -6.05
CA ALA A 135 -3.93 -4.85 -5.44
C ALA A 135 -4.06 -3.54 -6.24
N VAL A 136 -4.00 -2.42 -5.54
CA VAL A 136 -3.89 -1.08 -6.15
C VAL A 136 -2.75 -0.29 -5.50
N CYS A 137 -1.81 0.19 -6.31
CA CYS A 137 -0.74 1.07 -5.89
C CYS A 137 -1.05 2.51 -6.31
N LEU A 138 -1.30 3.39 -5.34
CA LEU A 138 -1.55 4.81 -5.58
C LEU A 138 -0.26 5.59 -5.29
N MET A 139 0.31 6.26 -6.29
CA MET A 139 1.54 7.07 -6.18
C MET A 139 2.72 6.41 -5.44
N GLY A 140 2.77 5.08 -5.41
CA GLY A 140 3.86 4.33 -4.80
C GLY A 140 4.92 3.93 -5.83
N SER A 141 5.79 3.00 -5.43
CA SER A 141 6.81 2.43 -6.30
C SER A 141 6.89 0.91 -6.14
N PRO A 142 6.97 0.15 -7.24
CA PRO A 142 7.24 -1.28 -7.21
C PRO A 142 8.73 -1.60 -7.03
N ALA A 143 9.59 -0.58 -7.04
CA ALA A 143 11.05 -0.71 -7.06
C ALA A 143 11.72 -0.13 -5.78
N PRO A 144 11.55 -0.75 -4.59
CA PRO A 144 12.25 -0.37 -3.36
C PRO A 144 13.74 -0.04 -3.49
N MET A 145 14.50 -0.82 -4.26
CA MET A 145 15.93 -0.61 -4.42
C MET A 145 16.24 0.66 -5.22
N GLU A 146 15.52 0.89 -6.32
CA GLU A 146 15.67 2.09 -7.13
C GLU A 146 15.17 3.33 -6.39
N PHE A 147 14.03 3.21 -5.71
CA PHE A 147 13.47 4.27 -4.88
C PHE A 147 14.43 4.67 -3.75
N SER A 148 15.09 3.70 -3.11
CA SER A 148 16.12 3.99 -2.10
C SER A 148 17.30 4.76 -2.68
N LYS A 149 17.79 4.40 -3.87
CA LYS A 149 18.86 5.16 -4.55
C LYS A 149 18.42 6.59 -4.87
N TRP A 150 17.17 6.76 -5.29
CA TRP A 150 16.60 8.09 -5.53
C TRP A 150 16.48 8.90 -4.22
N LEU A 151 15.99 8.29 -3.14
CA LEU A 151 15.85 8.94 -1.83
C LEU A 151 17.18 9.54 -1.36
N LEU A 152 18.29 8.81 -1.52
CA LEU A 152 19.65 9.28 -1.17
C LEU A 152 20.12 10.51 -1.94
N GLN A 153 19.52 10.77 -3.11
CA GLN A 153 19.82 11.93 -3.96
C GLN A 153 18.76 13.02 -3.87
N SER A 154 17.66 12.74 -3.17
CA SER A 154 16.52 13.65 -3.02
C SER A 154 16.71 14.62 -1.86
N SER A 155 15.81 15.60 -1.75
CA SER A 155 15.79 16.52 -0.61
C SER A 155 15.64 15.81 0.74
N TRP A 156 15.09 14.59 0.79
CA TRP A 156 14.90 13.81 2.01
C TRP A 156 16.23 13.41 2.66
N ALA A 157 17.31 13.28 1.88
CA ALA A 157 18.62 12.93 2.40
C ALA A 157 19.46 14.18 2.75
N THR A 158 18.90 15.39 2.62
CA THR A 158 19.62 16.63 2.93
C THR A 158 19.92 16.70 4.42
N GLY A 159 21.21 16.71 4.79
CA GLY A 159 21.65 16.76 6.19
C GLY A 159 21.82 15.39 6.85
N THR A 160 21.34 14.31 6.23
CA THR A 160 21.53 12.94 6.74
C THR A 160 22.94 12.43 6.41
N LYS A 161 23.65 11.89 7.41
CA LYS A 161 24.87 11.13 7.16
C LYS A 161 24.51 9.80 6.53
N ILE A 162 24.83 9.61 5.25
CA ILE A 162 24.67 8.33 4.55
C ILE A 162 25.68 7.33 5.13
N PRO A 163 25.22 6.22 5.76
CA PRO A 163 26.11 5.18 6.26
C PRO A 163 26.99 4.54 5.17
N ALA A 164 28.15 4.00 5.54
CA ALA A 164 29.05 3.35 4.58
C ALA A 164 28.45 2.05 3.99
N ASP A 165 27.55 1.40 4.72
CA ASP A 165 26.87 0.15 4.38
C ASP A 165 25.55 0.36 3.61
N THR A 166 25.20 1.60 3.23
CA THR A 166 23.92 1.90 2.57
C THR A 166 23.68 1.09 1.29
N VAL A 167 24.73 0.81 0.50
CA VAL A 167 24.59 -0.03 -0.71
C VAL A 167 24.18 -1.46 -0.35
N GLU A 168 24.74 -2.01 0.72
CA GLU A 168 24.40 -3.35 1.21
C GLU A 168 22.97 -3.36 1.77
N GLN A 169 22.59 -2.36 2.56
CA GLN A 169 21.23 -2.20 3.09
C GLN A 169 20.18 -2.09 1.97
N ILE A 170 20.48 -1.36 0.90
CA ILE A 170 19.61 -1.33 -0.29
C ILE A 170 19.48 -2.72 -0.92
N GLY A 171 20.59 -3.48 -1.00
CA GLY A 171 20.57 -4.86 -1.50
C GLY A 171 19.65 -5.79 -0.71
N GLN A 172 19.49 -5.55 0.60
CA GLN A 172 18.59 -6.33 1.46
C GLN A 172 17.10 -6.13 1.13
N LEU A 173 16.74 -5.12 0.33
CA LEU A 173 15.37 -4.90 -0.14
C LEU A 173 14.98 -5.79 -1.32
N ALA A 174 15.92 -6.47 -1.97
CA ALA A 174 15.65 -7.32 -3.13
C ALA A 174 14.50 -8.34 -2.91
N PRO A 175 14.37 -9.01 -1.74
CA PRO A 175 13.27 -9.94 -1.51
C PRO A 175 11.87 -9.30 -1.51
N ILE A 176 11.77 -7.99 -1.28
CA ILE A 176 10.49 -7.25 -1.28
C ILE A 176 10.34 -6.34 -2.51
N ASP A 177 11.31 -6.36 -3.43
CA ASP A 177 11.31 -5.51 -4.61
C ASP A 177 10.56 -6.20 -5.75
N LEU A 178 9.37 -5.70 -6.09
CA LEU A 178 8.53 -6.28 -7.14
C LEU A 178 9.14 -6.06 -8.55
N SER A 179 9.96 -5.02 -8.74
CA SER A 179 10.65 -4.77 -10.00
C SER A 179 11.73 -5.80 -10.32
N VAL A 180 12.26 -6.48 -9.29
CA VAL A 180 13.28 -7.54 -9.43
C VAL A 180 12.67 -8.92 -9.68
N GLN A 181 11.41 -9.12 -9.28
CA GLN A 181 10.68 -10.40 -9.38
C GLN A 181 9.22 -10.17 -9.82
N PRO A 182 8.99 -9.54 -10.98
CA PRO A 182 7.66 -9.15 -11.44
C PRO A 182 6.72 -10.34 -11.68
N GLU A 183 7.26 -11.54 -11.91
CA GLU A 183 6.49 -12.78 -12.06
C GLU A 183 5.68 -13.12 -10.82
N LYS A 184 6.05 -12.59 -9.65
CA LYS A 184 5.26 -12.70 -8.42
C LYS A 184 3.87 -12.12 -8.57
N ILE A 185 3.59 -11.20 -9.50
CA ILE A 185 2.21 -10.74 -9.78
C ILE A 185 1.29 -11.93 -10.07
N ASN A 186 1.81 -12.99 -10.72
CA ASN A 186 1.16 -14.28 -10.86
C ASN A 186 -0.26 -14.20 -11.45
N GLY A 187 -0.47 -13.31 -12.43
CA GLY A 187 -1.74 -13.12 -13.11
C GLY A 187 -2.83 -12.43 -12.28
N ARG A 188 -2.52 -11.98 -11.06
CA ARG A 188 -3.47 -11.26 -10.20
C ARG A 188 -3.81 -9.89 -10.78
N PRO A 189 -5.06 -9.40 -10.63
CA PRO A 189 -5.40 -8.03 -10.94
C PRO A 189 -4.58 -7.03 -10.11
N VAL A 190 -3.79 -6.20 -10.79
CA VAL A 190 -3.02 -5.12 -10.15
C VAL A 190 -3.23 -3.82 -10.92
N HIS A 191 -3.55 -2.74 -10.21
CA HIS A 191 -3.65 -1.41 -10.80
C HIS A 191 -2.60 -0.47 -10.22
N PHE A 192 -1.98 0.33 -11.08
CA PHE A 192 -1.10 1.43 -10.70
C PHE A 192 -1.74 2.75 -11.10
N TRP A 193 -1.73 3.73 -10.21
CA TRP A 193 -2.05 5.12 -10.54
C TRP A 193 -0.91 6.03 -10.11
N HIS A 194 -0.53 7.00 -10.95
CA HIS A 194 0.52 7.96 -10.61
C HIS A 194 0.35 9.31 -11.32
N GLY A 195 0.65 10.39 -10.60
CA GLY A 195 0.66 11.76 -11.11
C GLY A 195 2.01 12.14 -11.73
N THR A 196 2.03 12.81 -12.90
CA THR A 196 3.30 13.08 -13.60
C THR A 196 4.16 14.18 -12.97
N ALA A 197 3.62 14.95 -12.03
CA ALA A 197 4.32 16.04 -11.35
C ALA A 197 4.63 15.71 -9.88
N ASP A 198 4.68 14.40 -9.55
CA ASP A 198 5.03 13.92 -8.22
C ASP A 198 6.54 14.09 -7.97
N GLU A 199 6.86 14.94 -6.99
CA GLU A 199 8.23 15.28 -6.59
C GLU A 199 8.73 14.45 -5.39
N LEU A 200 7.83 13.70 -4.73
CA LEU A 200 8.17 12.90 -3.54
C LEU A 200 8.33 11.41 -3.87
N VAL A 201 7.57 10.90 -4.82
CA VAL A 201 7.77 9.57 -5.41
C VAL A 201 7.79 9.73 -6.92
N PRO A 202 8.97 9.61 -7.56
CA PRO A 202 9.10 9.85 -9.00
C PRO A 202 8.15 8.98 -9.82
N TYR A 203 7.43 9.61 -10.74
CA TYR A 203 6.50 8.94 -11.65
C TYR A 203 7.17 7.90 -12.57
N LYS A 204 8.38 8.23 -13.05
CA LYS A 204 9.02 7.51 -14.17
C LYS A 204 9.35 6.05 -13.84
N PRO A 205 9.98 5.70 -12.70
CA PRO A 205 10.28 4.31 -12.36
C PRO A 205 9.03 3.39 -12.36
N THR A 206 7.94 3.83 -11.74
CA THR A 206 6.68 3.05 -11.70
C THR A 206 6.08 2.89 -13.11
N LYS A 207 6.14 3.93 -13.95
CA LYS A 207 5.67 3.84 -15.34
C LYS A 207 6.55 2.90 -16.17
N ASP A 208 7.86 3.01 -16.07
CA ASP A 208 8.82 2.18 -16.81
C ASP A 208 8.67 0.70 -16.42
N PHE A 209 8.47 0.40 -15.13
CA PHE A 209 8.13 -0.94 -14.65
C PHE A 209 6.89 -1.49 -15.36
N TYR A 210 5.79 -0.75 -15.37
CA TYR A 210 4.57 -1.18 -16.05
C TYR A 210 4.79 -1.42 -17.55
N GLU A 211 5.46 -0.50 -18.24
CA GLU A 211 5.75 -0.64 -19.67
C GLU A 211 6.62 -1.86 -19.98
N HIS A 212 7.53 -2.22 -19.07
CA HIS A 212 8.37 -3.41 -19.19
C HIS A 212 7.56 -4.70 -19.06
N ILE A 213 6.63 -4.78 -18.12
CA ILE A 213 5.92 -6.04 -17.81
C ILE A 213 4.60 -6.22 -18.56
N LYS A 214 3.97 -5.18 -19.11
CA LYS A 214 2.55 -5.21 -19.56
C LYS A 214 2.20 -6.28 -20.60
N ASN A 215 3.18 -6.82 -21.32
CA ASN A 215 2.97 -7.86 -22.34
C ASN A 215 3.28 -9.27 -21.82
N GLU A 216 3.73 -9.40 -20.58
CA GLU A 216 4.11 -10.68 -19.98
C GLU A 216 2.86 -11.46 -19.48
N PRO A 217 2.85 -12.80 -19.57
CA PRO A 217 1.68 -13.61 -19.17
C PRO A 217 1.24 -13.39 -17.72
N TYR A 218 2.19 -13.20 -16.81
CA TYR A 218 1.93 -12.95 -15.38
C TYR A 218 1.33 -11.56 -15.14
N ALA A 219 1.45 -10.64 -16.11
CA ALA A 219 1.00 -9.26 -16.00
C ALA A 219 -0.28 -8.98 -16.82
N LYS A 220 -0.94 -10.01 -17.37
CA LYS A 220 -2.13 -9.87 -18.23
C LYS A 220 -3.28 -9.05 -17.62
N ASN A 221 -3.37 -8.99 -16.29
CA ASN A 221 -4.39 -8.27 -15.53
C ASN A 221 -3.83 -7.00 -14.86
N VAL A 222 -2.66 -6.52 -15.30
CA VAL A 222 -2.03 -5.31 -14.80
C VAL A 222 -2.46 -4.11 -15.64
N SER A 223 -2.80 -3.02 -14.97
CA SER A 223 -3.20 -1.77 -15.63
C SER A 223 -2.54 -0.55 -14.98
N PHE A 224 -2.46 0.55 -15.72
CA PHE A 224 -1.83 1.78 -15.27
C PHE A 224 -2.64 3.01 -15.70
N THR A 225 -2.89 3.93 -14.79
CA THR A 225 -3.51 5.23 -15.06
C THR A 225 -2.55 6.38 -14.74
N THR A 226 -2.42 7.32 -15.68
CA THR A 226 -1.57 8.51 -15.54
C THR A 226 -2.42 9.77 -15.40
N SER A 227 -2.18 10.57 -14.36
CA SER A 227 -2.76 11.91 -14.24
C SER A 227 -1.72 13.00 -14.53
N LYS A 228 -1.84 13.66 -15.68
CA LYS A 228 -0.91 14.72 -16.11
C LYS A 228 -0.99 15.94 -15.18
N GLY A 229 0.16 16.45 -14.73
CA GLY A 229 0.28 17.64 -13.90
C GLY A 229 -0.18 17.47 -12.44
N VAL A 230 -0.54 16.27 -12.04
CA VAL A 230 -0.88 15.97 -10.63
C VAL A 230 0.39 15.64 -9.86
N GLY A 231 0.58 16.31 -8.72
CA GLY A 231 1.69 16.05 -7.80
C GLY A 231 1.40 14.93 -6.79
N HIS A 232 2.10 14.93 -5.65
CA HIS A 232 1.99 13.90 -4.62
C HIS A 232 0.69 13.99 -3.79
N ARG A 233 -0.46 13.81 -4.44
CA ARG A 233 -1.79 13.76 -3.80
C ARG A 233 -2.74 12.90 -4.62
N VAL A 234 -3.57 12.08 -3.96
CA VAL A 234 -4.57 11.23 -4.65
C VAL A 234 -5.83 12.08 -4.86
N PRO A 235 -6.25 12.37 -6.10
CA PRO A 235 -7.53 12.99 -6.35
C PRO A 235 -8.67 12.09 -5.87
N TYR A 236 -9.76 12.68 -5.36
CA TYR A 236 -10.92 11.90 -4.90
C TYR A 236 -11.44 10.91 -5.95
N LEU A 237 -11.51 11.31 -7.22
CA LEU A 237 -11.97 10.42 -8.30
C LEU A 237 -11.08 9.19 -8.46
N THR A 238 -9.78 9.30 -8.23
CA THR A 238 -8.87 8.14 -8.22
C THR A 238 -9.18 7.19 -7.06
N SER A 239 -9.61 7.69 -5.91
CA SER A 239 -10.09 6.84 -4.80
C SER A 239 -11.40 6.11 -5.17
N VAL A 240 -12.27 6.74 -5.96
CA VAL A 240 -13.49 6.10 -6.49
C VAL A 240 -13.12 5.00 -7.49
N GLU A 241 -12.25 5.31 -8.46
CA GLU A 241 -11.75 4.36 -9.47
C GLU A 241 -11.05 3.15 -8.83
N MET A 242 -10.28 3.37 -7.75
CA MET A 242 -9.67 2.29 -6.96
C MET A 242 -10.72 1.35 -6.38
N ALA A 243 -11.83 1.89 -5.85
CA ALA A 243 -12.88 1.07 -5.25
C ALA A 243 -13.66 0.29 -6.32
N GLU A 244 -13.89 0.90 -7.49
CA GLU A 244 -14.51 0.26 -8.66
C GLU A 244 -13.63 -0.85 -9.23
N PHE A 245 -12.30 -0.66 -9.20
CA PHE A 245 -11.36 -1.70 -9.60
C PHE A 245 -11.52 -2.94 -8.72
N PHE A 246 -11.56 -2.78 -7.38
CA PHE A 246 -11.77 -3.90 -6.47
C PHE A 246 -13.13 -4.58 -6.66
N GLU A 247 -14.22 -3.80 -6.76
CA GLU A 247 -15.57 -4.31 -7.02
C GLU A 247 -15.66 -5.17 -8.28
N LYS A 248 -14.90 -4.81 -9.33
CA LYS A 248 -14.88 -5.55 -10.58
C LYS A 248 -14.16 -6.91 -10.47
N VAL A 249 -13.17 -7.01 -9.58
CA VAL A 249 -12.21 -8.14 -9.60
C VAL A 249 -12.26 -9.03 -8.36
N LEU A 250 -12.94 -8.61 -7.28
CA LEU A 250 -13.18 -9.37 -6.05
C LEU A 250 -14.68 -9.52 -5.81
#